data_AF-A0A1F1R0N5-F1
#
_entry.id   AF-A0A1F1R0N5-F1
#
_cell.length_a   1.000
_cell.length_b   1.000
_cell.length_c   1.000
_cell.angle_alpha   90.00
_cell.angle_beta   90.00
_cell.angle_gamma   90.00
#
_symmetry.space_group_name_H-M   'P 1'
#
loop_
_entity.id
_entity.type
_entity.pdbx_description
1 polymer ?
#
loop_
_entity_poly.entity_id
_entity_poly.type
_entity_poly.pdbx_seq_one_letter_code
_entity_poly.pdbx_strand_id
1 'polypeptide(L)' 'MVDLIQKHGEDILDRPQQKYTANFKLAAIDRVLLGGEALSQVSLDLGLTNTGILANWLRS' A
#
# COMPACT_ATOMS: atom_id res chain seq x y z
N MET A 1 -1.05 0.48 -12.74
CA MET A 1 -1.25 -0.99 -12.78
C MET A 1 0.00 -1.68 -13.32
N VAL A 2 0.53 -1.28 -14.48
CA VAL A 2 1.77 -1.84 -15.04
C VAL A 2 2.99 -1.76 -14.09
N ASP A 3 3.17 -0.66 -13.36
CA ASP A 3 4.29 -0.51 -12.41
C ASP A 3 4.19 -1.44 -11.19
N LEU A 4 2.98 -1.75 -10.74
CA LEU A 4 2.75 -2.61 -9.58
C LEU A 4 3.12 -4.06 -9.90
N ILE A 5 2.71 -4.51 -11.10
CA ILE A 5 3.01 -5.83 -11.64
C ILE A 5 4.51 -5.95 -11.94
N GLN A 6 5.16 -4.90 -12.45
CA GLN A 6 6.60 -4.91 -12.67
C GLN A 6 7.41 -5.05 -11.37
N LYS A 7 6.97 -4.41 -10.28
CA LYS A 7 7.71 -4.37 -9.01
C LYS A 7 7.48 -5.61 -8.14
N HIS A 8 6.26 -6.17 -8.15
CA HIS A 8 5.85 -7.28 -7.28
C HIS A 8 5.47 -8.56 -8.01
N GLY A 9 5.46 -8.55 -9.34
CA GLY A 9 5.00 -9.66 -10.17
C GLY A 9 3.47 -9.74 -10.26
N GLU A 10 2.98 -10.65 -11.10
CA GLU A 10 1.55 -10.92 -11.28
C GLU A 10 0.90 -11.52 -10.03
N ASP A 11 1.69 -12.09 -9.11
CA ASP A 11 1.25 -12.64 -7.82
C ASP A 11 0.46 -11.62 -6.97
N ILE A 12 0.72 -10.32 -7.15
CA ILE A 12 -0.01 -9.27 -6.43
C ILE A 12 -1.51 -9.20 -6.82
N LEU A 13 -1.86 -9.67 -8.02
CA LEU A 13 -3.24 -9.68 -8.54
C LEU A 13 -4.04 -10.87 -8.02
N ASP A 14 -3.37 -11.99 -7.71
CA ASP A 14 -4.02 -13.25 -7.33
C ASP A 14 -4.23 -13.41 -5.81
N ARG A 15 -3.85 -12.40 -5.01
CA ARG A 15 -3.97 -12.47 -3.55
C ARG A 15 -5.43 -12.29 -3.10
N PRO A 16 -6.11 -13.33 -2.57
CA PRO A 16 -7.45 -13.17 -2.02
C PRO A 16 -7.39 -12.24 -0.81
N GLN A 17 -8.23 -11.19 -0.82
CA GLN A 17 -8.41 -10.18 0.23
C GLN A 17 -7.26 -10.10 1.24
N GLN A 18 -6.21 -9.33 0.91
CA GLN A 18 -5.09 -9.06 1.80
C GLN A 18 -5.61 -8.53 3.15
N LYS A 19 -5.58 -9.37 4.19
CA LYS A 19 -5.82 -8.94 5.56
C LYS A 19 -4.57 -8.23 6.07
N TYR A 20 -4.59 -6.90 5.97
CA TYR A 20 -3.53 -6.07 6.54
C TYR A 20 -3.66 -6.02 8.06
N THR A 21 -2.62 -6.48 8.77
CA THR A 21 -2.53 -6.39 10.22
C THR A 21 -2.43 -4.92 10.65
N ALA A 22 -2.88 -4.59 11.87
CA ALA A 22 -2.82 -3.22 12.39
C ALA A 22 -1.41 -2.61 12.34
N ASN A 23 -0.37 -3.38 12.70
CA ASN A 23 1.03 -2.93 12.60
C ASN A 23 1.45 -2.58 11.17
N PHE A 24 0.97 -3.33 10.18
CA PHE A 24 1.28 -3.04 8.77
C PHE A 24 0.64 -1.73 8.33
N LYS A 25 -0.61 -1.48 8.74
CA LYS A 25 -1.31 -0.23 8.47
C LYS A 25 -0.60 0.96 9.12
N LEU A 26 -0.21 0.82 10.39
CA LEU A 26 0.50 1.87 11.12
C LEU A 26 1.84 2.20 10.46
N ALA A 27 2.67 1.19 10.15
CA ALA A 27 3.94 1.41 9.46
C ALA A 27 3.78 2.13 8.11
N ALA A 28 2.71 1.83 7.37
CA ALA A 28 2.38 2.50 6.12
C ALA A 28 1.99 3.97 6.32
N ILE A 29 1.19 4.25 7.36
CA ILE A 29 0.78 5.62 7.73
C ILE A 29 2.00 6.42 8.22
N ASP A 30 2.85 5.84 9.07
CA ASP A 30 4.07 6.47 9.58
C ASP A 30 5.02 6.88 8.44
N ARG A 31 5.18 6.06 7.39
CA ARG A 31 5.99 6.45 6.21
C ARG A 31 5.45 7.70 5.51
N VAL A 32 4.13 7.85 5.42
CA VAL A 32 3.51 9.01 4.77
C VAL A 32 3.57 10.23 5.68
N LEU A 33 3.24 10.09 6.97
CA LEU A 33 3.17 11.20 7.92
C LEU A 33 4.54 11.65 8.43
N LEU A 34 5.39 10.71 8.87
CA LEU A 34 6.73 10.99 9.39
C LEU A 34 7.77 11.06 8.28
N GLY A 35 7.67 10.16 7.30
CA GLY A 35 8.61 10.12 6.18
C GLY A 35 8.33 11.17 5.11
N GLY A 36 7.14 11.76 5.09
CA GLY A 36 6.72 12.73 4.05
C GLY A 36 6.60 12.09 2.67
N GLU A 37 6.52 10.75 2.58
CA GLU A 37 6.44 10.05 1.31
C GLU A 37 5.06 10.20 0.67
N ALA A 38 5.03 10.23 -0.65
CA ALA A 38 3.77 10.28 -1.39
C ALA A 38 2.97 8.98 -1.20
N LEU A 39 1.67 9.11 -0.93
CA LEU A 39 0.72 8.00 -0.81
C LEU A 39 0.81 6.99 -1.96
N SER A 40 0.96 7.47 -3.20
CA SER A 40 1.15 6.68 -4.40
C SER A 40 2.43 5.85 -4.37
N GLN A 41 3.53 6.46 -3.94
CA GLN A 41 4.83 5.82 -3.83
C GLN A 41 4.82 4.74 -2.75
N VAL A 42 4.32 5.06 -1.55
CA VAL A 42 4.20 4.11 -0.44
C VAL A 42 3.27 2.95 -0.80
N SER A 43 2.16 3.24 -1.48
CA SER A 43 1.25 2.19 -1.97
C SER A 43 1.92 1.29 -3.00
N LEU A 44 2.73 1.85 -3.90
CA LEU A 44 3.49 1.07 -4.88
C LEU A 44 4.55 0.19 -4.19
N ASP A 45 5.24 0.75 -3.20
CA ASP A 45 6.29 0.06 -2.44
C ASP A 45 5.73 -1.11 -1.62
N LEU A 46 4.59 -0.88 -0.97
CA LEU A 46 3.87 -1.89 -0.18
C LEU A 46 3.08 -2.90 -1.04
N GLY A 47 3.01 -2.69 -2.36
CA GLY A 47 2.24 -3.55 -3.26
C GLY A 47 0.73 -3.44 -3.06
N LEU A 48 0.25 -2.29 -2.57
CA LEU A 48 -1.18 -2.03 -2.45
C LEU A 48 -1.77 -1.90 -3.86
N THR A 49 -2.76 -2.74 -4.16
CA THR A 49 -3.48 -2.74 -5.43
C THR A 49 -4.16 -1.41 -5.74
N ASN A 50 -4.46 -0.61 -4.70
CA ASN A 50 -5.03 0.71 -4.85
C ASN A 50 -4.55 1.66 -3.75
N THR A 51 -4.08 2.83 -4.16
CA THR A 51 -3.71 3.96 -3.29
C THR A 51 -4.86 4.41 -2.38
N GLY A 52 -6.10 4.21 -2.82
CA GLY A 52 -7.30 4.49 -2.04
C GLY A 52 -7.39 3.68 -0.75
N ILE A 53 -6.75 2.50 -0.66
CA ILE A 53 -6.71 1.68 0.56
C ILE A 53 -5.95 2.42 1.66
N LEU A 54 -4.77 2.94 1.32
CA LEU A 54 -3.92 3.67 2.26
C LEU A 54 -4.54 5.02 2.62
N ALA A 55 -5.17 5.70 1.65
CA ALA A 55 -5.95 6.91 1.91
C ALA A 55 -7.13 6.65 2.88
N ASN A 56 -7.79 5.49 2.77
CA ASN A 56 -8.84 5.09 3.69
C ASN A 56 -8.31 4.84 5.10
N TRP A 57 -7.09 4.31 5.25
CA TRP A 57 -6.48 4.13 6.57
C TRP A 57 -6.09 5.45 7.24
N LEU A 58 -5.64 6.45 6.48
CA LEU A 58 -5.38 7.79 7.01
C LEU A 58 -6.65 8.52 7.46
N ARG A 59 -7.81 8.15 6.91
CA ARG A 59 -9.11 8.76 7.24
C ARG A 59 -9.84 8.04 8.39
N SER A 60 -9.49 6.78 8.66
CA SER A 60 -10.21 5.88 9.57
C SER A 60 -9.86 6.06 11.04
#